data_AF-A0A1M5Y3X4-F1
#
_entry.id   AF-A0A1M5Y3X4-F1
#
_cell.length_a   1.000
_cell.length_b   1.000
_cell.length_c   1.000
_cell.angle_alpha   90.00
_cell.angle_beta   90.00
_cell.angle_gamma   90.00
#
_symmetry.space_group_name_H-M   'P 1'
#
loop_
_entity.id
_entity.type
_entity.pdbx_description
1 polymer ?
#
loop_
_entity_poly.entity_id
_entity_poly.type
_entity_poly.pdbx_seq_one_letter_code
_entity_poly.pdbx_strand_id
1 'polypeptide(L)'
;MKNVLILLITAVQLMSCNSKKNEEKTNAAVPDSTNIKVENSTTENVLVYEGLLPCADCSGIQTVLKIYQGNGTMEGQKFELSSIYKGKSPEKEFVEKGNFNTERGLENDPDGTIFVLNWDKPVEKQSYYGYLSSDTKKIYMLDRDRKIIKSKLNYSLDLKK
;
A
#
# COMPACT_ATOMS: atom_id res chain seq x y z
N MET A 1 19.78 -3.78 59.52
CA MET A 1 20.31 -2.40 59.66
C MET A 1 19.83 -1.65 58.43
N LYS A 2 18.59 -1.13 58.37
CA LYS A 2 18.07 0.07 59.04
C LYS A 2 19.05 1.24 58.86
N ASN A 3 18.78 2.07 57.85
CA ASN A 3 18.41 3.49 58.00
C ASN A 3 17.73 3.93 56.66
N VAL A 4 16.45 4.35 56.57
CA VAL A 4 15.75 5.49 57.22
C VAL A 4 16.43 6.79 56.76
N LEU A 5 15.81 7.82 56.16
CA LEU A 5 14.42 8.24 55.95
C LEU A 5 14.50 9.60 55.20
N ILE A 6 13.47 9.96 54.39
CA ILE A 6 12.84 11.31 54.31
C ILE A 6 13.69 12.47 53.71
N LEU A 7 13.20 13.45 52.92
CA LEU A 7 12.01 14.34 52.92
C LEU A 7 11.79 14.78 51.44
N LEU A 8 10.61 14.64 50.82
CA LEU A 8 9.40 15.50 50.88
C LEU A 8 9.46 16.83 50.07
N ILE A 9 8.61 16.88 49.03
CA ILE A 9 7.63 17.93 48.67
C ILE A 9 8.12 19.33 48.26
N THR A 10 7.77 19.73 47.04
CA THR A 10 6.89 20.88 46.79
C THR A 10 6.08 20.71 45.51
N ALA A 11 4.79 20.99 45.62
CA ALA A 11 3.79 20.98 44.56
C ALA A 11 3.32 22.41 44.29
N VAL A 12 2.53 22.54 43.21
CA VAL A 12 1.61 23.66 42.87
C VAL A 12 2.36 24.92 42.32
N GLN A 13 1.93 25.64 41.27
CA GLN A 13 0.60 25.85 40.71
C GLN A 13 0.60 26.20 39.20
N LEU A 14 -0.58 25.98 38.63
CA LEU A 14 -1.10 26.54 37.38
C LEU A 14 -1.10 28.07 37.40
N MET A 15 -0.75 28.70 36.27
CA MET A 15 -1.22 30.04 35.92
C MET A 15 -1.89 29.98 34.55
N SER A 16 -3.23 29.97 34.58
CA SER A 16 -4.07 30.43 33.48
C SER A 16 -4.27 31.93 33.66
N CYS A 17 -4.05 32.71 32.61
CA CYS A 17 -4.66 34.03 32.49
C CYS A 17 -4.96 34.34 31.03
N ASN A 18 -6.25 34.29 30.73
CA ASN A 18 -6.94 34.79 29.56
C ASN A 18 -7.28 36.28 29.80
N SER A 19 -7.05 37.15 28.83
CA SER A 19 -7.71 38.46 28.76
C SER A 19 -8.21 38.75 27.34
N LYS A 20 -9.53 38.56 27.17
CA LYS A 20 -10.55 39.53 26.67
C LYS A 20 -10.12 40.46 25.51
N LYS A 21 -10.91 40.72 24.46
CA LYS A 21 -12.37 40.63 24.27
C LYS A 21 -12.71 40.78 22.76
N ASN A 22 -13.72 40.02 22.31
CA ASN A 22 -14.83 40.25 21.36
C ASN A 22 -14.76 41.47 20.39
N GLU A 23 -15.32 41.42 19.17
CA GLU A 23 -16.71 41.06 18.86
C GLU A 23 -16.90 40.52 17.43
N GLU A 24 -17.78 39.51 17.34
CA GLU A 24 -18.45 39.01 16.15
C GLU A 24 -19.23 40.10 15.42
N LYS A 25 -19.42 39.96 14.10
CA LYS A 25 -20.74 40.15 13.47
C LYS A 25 -20.87 39.26 12.23
N THR A 26 -21.81 38.33 12.34
CA THR A 26 -22.37 37.44 11.33
C THR A 26 -23.26 38.19 10.34
N ASN A 27 -23.18 37.89 9.03
CA ASN A 27 -24.28 37.35 8.21
C ASN A 27 -24.02 37.42 6.69
N ALA A 28 -23.88 36.21 6.11
CA ALA A 28 -24.60 35.62 4.97
C ALA A 28 -24.65 36.26 3.56
N ALA A 29 -24.20 35.41 2.60
CA ALA A 29 -24.69 35.13 1.23
C ALA A 29 -24.27 36.10 0.08
N VAL A 30 -23.88 35.70 -1.14
CA VAL A 30 -23.89 34.45 -1.95
C VAL A 30 -22.71 34.51 -2.99
N PRO A 31 -22.50 33.54 -3.91
CA PRO A 31 -21.18 33.01 -4.27
C PRO A 31 -20.51 33.69 -5.48
N ASP A 32 -19.19 33.71 -5.53
CA ASP A 32 -18.49 33.85 -6.81
C ASP A 32 -17.45 32.74 -6.96
N SER A 33 -17.52 32.12 -8.12
CA SER A 33 -16.97 30.83 -8.45
C SER A 33 -15.51 30.99 -8.87
N THR A 34 -14.58 30.64 -8.00
CA THR A 34 -13.22 30.29 -8.41
C THR A 34 -12.77 29.02 -7.72
N ASN A 35 -13.60 27.96 -7.85
CA ASN A 35 -13.11 26.61 -7.64
C ASN A 35 -12.42 26.15 -8.92
N ILE A 36 -11.22 26.68 -9.19
CA ILE A 36 -10.28 25.96 -10.04
C ILE A 36 -9.68 24.89 -9.14
N LYS A 37 -10.44 23.82 -8.91
CA LYS A 37 -9.85 22.53 -8.60
C LYS A 37 -9.12 22.15 -9.89
N VAL A 38 -7.85 22.55 -9.99
CA VAL A 38 -6.91 21.87 -10.87
C VAL A 38 -6.81 20.46 -10.29
N GLU A 39 -7.78 19.60 -10.61
CA GLU A 39 -7.50 18.18 -10.72
C GLU A 39 -6.45 18.09 -11.82
N ASN A 40 -5.18 18.14 -11.40
CA ASN A 40 -4.13 17.51 -12.16
C ASN A 40 -4.53 16.05 -12.25
N SER A 41 -5.32 15.70 -13.27
CA SER A 41 -5.39 14.35 -13.78
C SER A 41 -4.05 14.08 -14.44
N THR A 42 -3.00 13.97 -13.61
CA THR A 42 -1.83 13.19 -13.96
C THR A 42 -2.40 11.85 -14.39
N THR A 43 -2.31 11.56 -15.68
CA THR A 43 -2.60 10.24 -16.23
C THR A 43 -1.83 9.25 -15.37
N GLU A 44 -2.52 8.59 -14.45
CA GLU A 44 -1.88 7.64 -13.57
C GLU A 44 -1.38 6.51 -14.47
N ASN A 45 -0.06 6.35 -14.56
CA ASN A 45 0.53 5.21 -15.25
C ASN A 45 0.21 3.97 -14.42
N VAL A 46 -0.83 3.24 -14.84
CA VAL A 46 -1.28 2.01 -14.19
C VAL A 46 -0.84 0.82 -15.00
N LEU A 47 -0.01 -0.05 -14.41
CA LEU A 47 0.25 -1.38 -14.96
C LEU A 47 -0.79 -2.34 -14.40
N VAL A 48 -1.39 -3.17 -15.25
CA VAL A 48 -2.39 -4.16 -14.84
C VAL A 48 -1.89 -5.54 -15.24
N TYR A 49 -1.65 -6.40 -14.26
CA TYR A 49 -1.28 -7.80 -14.46
C TYR A 49 -2.44 -8.70 -14.06
N GLU A 50 -2.72 -9.73 -14.85
CA GLU A 50 -3.80 -10.68 -14.57
C GLU A 50 -3.38 -12.13 -14.85
N GLY A 51 -3.98 -13.07 -14.11
CA GLY A 51 -3.68 -14.49 -14.26
C GLY A 51 -4.49 -15.36 -13.30
N LEU A 52 -4.38 -16.67 -13.47
CA LEU A 52 -4.99 -17.67 -12.59
C LEU A 52 -3.89 -18.33 -11.77
N LEU A 53 -3.74 -17.92 -10.51
CA LEU A 53 -2.76 -18.50 -9.60
C LEU A 53 -3.25 -19.85 -9.02
N PRO A 54 -2.34 -20.72 -8.57
CA PRO A 54 -2.69 -22.04 -8.09
C PRO A 54 -3.37 -21.94 -6.72
N CYS A 55 -4.30 -22.86 -6.48
CA CYS A 55 -5.07 -22.92 -5.25
C CYS A 55 -5.04 -24.33 -4.69
N ALA A 56 -4.89 -24.47 -3.36
CA ALA A 56 -4.78 -25.79 -2.73
C ALA A 56 -6.10 -26.57 -2.75
N ASP A 57 -7.23 -25.88 -2.57
CA ASP A 57 -8.56 -26.47 -2.38
C ASP A 57 -9.62 -25.79 -3.24
N CYS A 58 -9.21 -25.20 -4.36
CA CYS A 58 -10.09 -24.57 -5.33
C CYS A 58 -9.51 -24.67 -6.74
N SER A 59 -10.28 -24.29 -7.76
CA SER A 59 -9.86 -24.45 -9.16
C SER A 59 -8.76 -23.46 -9.57
N GLY A 60 -8.49 -22.46 -8.74
CA GLY A 60 -7.50 -21.42 -8.96
C GLY A 60 -7.95 -20.09 -8.34
N ILE A 61 -7.02 -19.15 -8.24
CA ILE A 61 -7.30 -17.79 -7.76
C ILE A 61 -7.17 -16.88 -8.98
N GLN A 62 -8.30 -16.36 -9.46
CA GLN A 62 -8.26 -15.31 -10.48
C GLN A 62 -7.72 -14.06 -9.81
N THR A 63 -6.52 -13.64 -10.22
CA THR A 63 -5.77 -12.56 -9.59
C THR A 63 -5.60 -11.42 -10.59
N VAL A 64 -5.84 -10.19 -10.11
CA VAL A 64 -5.55 -8.96 -10.86
C VAL A 64 -4.74 -8.03 -9.95
N LEU A 65 -3.53 -7.69 -10.37
CA LEU A 65 -2.65 -6.76 -9.68
C LEU A 65 -2.54 -5.46 -10.50
N LYS A 66 -3.01 -4.36 -9.93
CA LYS A 66 -2.84 -3.01 -10.49
C LYS A 66 -1.72 -2.30 -9.72
N ILE A 67 -0.76 -1.77 -10.45
CA ILE A 67 0.36 -0.97 -9.93
C ILE A 67 0.19 0.46 -10.42
N TYR A 68 -0.13 1.37 -9.50
CA TYR A 68 -0.26 2.80 -9.75
C TYR A 68 1.08 3.47 -9.46
N GLN A 69 1.82 3.85 -10.50
CA GLN A 69 3.17 4.42 -10.35
C GLN A 69 3.17 5.84 -9.78
N GLY A 70 1.99 6.49 -9.77
CA GLY A 70 1.82 7.86 -9.30
C GLY A 70 2.64 8.87 -10.11
N ASN A 71 3.10 9.92 -9.44
CA ASN A 71 3.87 11.02 -10.01
C ASN A 71 5.39 10.88 -9.81
N GLY A 72 5.89 9.67 -9.59
CA GLY A 72 7.31 9.40 -9.30
C GLY A 72 7.72 9.59 -7.83
N THR A 73 6.78 9.93 -6.94
CA THR A 73 7.03 9.95 -5.48
C THR A 73 6.61 8.64 -4.82
N MET A 74 7.21 8.28 -3.68
CA MET A 74 6.81 7.10 -2.92
C MET A 74 5.38 7.20 -2.37
N GLU A 75 4.90 8.41 -2.07
CA GLU A 75 3.54 8.62 -1.55
C GLU A 75 2.47 8.31 -2.60
N GLY A 76 2.76 8.59 -3.86
CA GLY A 76 1.89 8.31 -5.00
C GLY A 76 1.88 6.85 -5.45
N GLN A 77 2.81 6.02 -4.97
CA GLN A 77 2.88 4.59 -5.32
C GLN A 77 1.83 3.81 -4.55
N LYS A 78 0.82 3.29 -5.27
CA LYS A 78 -0.29 2.49 -4.71
C LYS A 78 -0.49 1.21 -5.50
N PHE A 79 -1.10 0.21 -4.88
CA PHE A 79 -1.53 -1.00 -5.55
C PHE A 79 -2.98 -1.35 -5.22
N GLU A 80 -3.60 -2.13 -6.10
CA GLU A 80 -4.85 -2.85 -5.85
C GLU A 80 -4.65 -4.30 -6.30
N LEU A 81 -4.88 -5.26 -5.39
CA LEU A 81 -4.79 -6.69 -5.64
C LEU A 81 -6.17 -7.31 -5.44
N SER A 82 -6.80 -7.74 -6.54
CA SER A 82 -8.05 -8.49 -6.52
C SER A 82 -7.77 -9.99 -6.60
N SER A 83 -8.50 -10.78 -5.81
CA SER A 83 -8.43 -12.24 -5.77
C SER A 83 -9.84 -12.84 -5.71
N ILE A 84 -10.17 -13.69 -6.67
CA ILE A 84 -11.43 -14.45 -6.70
C ILE A 84 -11.09 -15.95 -6.67
N TYR A 85 -11.49 -16.63 -5.59
CA TYR A 85 -11.25 -18.06 -5.42
C TYR A 85 -12.28 -18.86 -6.22
N LYS A 86 -11.86 -19.39 -7.37
CA LYS A 86 -12.74 -20.07 -8.33
C LYS A 86 -13.15 -21.45 -7.83
N GLY A 87 -14.41 -21.82 -8.08
CA GLY A 87 -14.94 -23.13 -7.67
C GLY A 87 -15.32 -23.23 -6.18
N LYS A 88 -15.22 -22.13 -5.41
CA LYS A 88 -15.86 -22.01 -4.11
C LYS A 88 -17.17 -21.23 -4.29
N SER A 89 -18.27 -21.70 -3.69
CA SER A 89 -19.56 -21.00 -3.72
C SER A 89 -19.87 -20.40 -2.34
N PRO A 90 -20.16 -19.09 -2.25
CA PRO A 90 -20.16 -18.11 -3.34
C PRO A 90 -18.73 -17.76 -3.79
N GLU A 91 -18.55 -17.47 -5.09
CA GLU A 91 -17.31 -16.88 -5.58
C GLU A 91 -17.27 -15.41 -5.13
N LYS A 92 -16.51 -15.14 -4.07
CA LYS A 92 -16.35 -13.80 -3.51
C LYS A 92 -15.02 -13.19 -3.95
N GLU A 93 -15.09 -11.94 -4.38
CA GLU A 93 -13.91 -11.11 -4.64
C GLU A 93 -13.36 -10.53 -3.34
N PHE A 94 -12.04 -10.63 -3.17
CA PHE A 94 -11.29 -9.97 -2.12
C PHE A 94 -10.38 -8.95 -2.78
N VAL A 95 -10.49 -7.70 -2.34
CA VAL A 95 -9.69 -6.59 -2.85
C VAL A 95 -8.82 -6.05 -1.72
N GLU A 96 -7.51 -6.12 -1.90
CA GLU A 96 -6.53 -5.49 -1.04
C GLU A 96 -5.99 -4.23 -1.73
N LYS A 97 -5.85 -3.15 -0.97
CA LYS A 97 -5.28 -1.89 -1.45
C LYS A 97 -4.23 -1.40 -0.47
N GLY A 98 -3.16 -0.82 -1.00
CA GLY A 98 -2.09 -0.28 -0.18
C GLY A 98 -1.07 0.50 -0.98
N ASN A 99 0.07 0.74 -0.35
CA ASN A 99 1.28 1.33 -0.93
C ASN A 99 2.26 0.21 -1.29
N PHE A 100 3.16 0.50 -2.21
CA PHE A 100 4.29 -0.37 -2.50
C PHE A 100 5.59 0.43 -2.54
N ASN A 101 6.70 -0.28 -2.42
CA ASN A 101 8.02 0.22 -2.76
C ASN A 101 8.67 -0.77 -3.75
N THR A 102 9.78 -0.38 -4.37
CA THR A 102 10.54 -1.25 -5.26
C THR A 102 11.94 -1.52 -4.74
N GLU A 103 12.39 -2.75 -4.93
CA GLU A 103 13.78 -3.17 -4.75
C GLU A 103 14.35 -3.58 -6.12
N ARG A 104 15.65 -3.34 -6.33
CA ARG A 104 16.35 -3.72 -7.56
C ARG A 104 17.00 -5.09 -7.40
N GLY A 105 16.93 -5.89 -8.46
CA GLY A 105 17.45 -7.24 -8.55
C GLY A 105 16.36 -8.30 -8.39
N LEU A 106 16.43 -9.37 -9.18
CA LEU A 106 15.61 -10.57 -9.05
C LEU A 106 16.40 -11.80 -9.51
N GLU A 107 16.61 -12.77 -8.62
CA GLU A 107 17.47 -13.94 -8.90
C GLU A 107 18.88 -13.54 -9.40
N ASN A 108 19.25 -13.92 -10.63
CA ASN A 108 20.52 -13.58 -11.26
C ASN A 108 20.45 -12.31 -12.12
N ASP A 109 19.30 -11.62 -12.15
CA ASP A 109 19.09 -10.41 -12.92
C ASP A 109 19.26 -9.17 -12.02
N PRO A 110 20.37 -8.42 -12.11
CA PRO A 110 20.61 -7.24 -11.30
C PRO A 110 19.72 -6.03 -11.68
N ASP A 111 19.03 -6.10 -12.82
CA ASP A 111 18.14 -5.04 -13.32
C ASP A 111 16.66 -5.42 -13.17
N GLY A 112 16.36 -6.60 -12.61
CA GLY A 112 15.01 -6.98 -12.23
C GLY A 112 14.42 -6.03 -11.19
N THR A 113 13.09 -6.04 -11.07
CA THR A 113 12.37 -5.21 -10.11
C THR A 113 11.51 -6.07 -9.22
N ILE A 114 11.58 -5.86 -7.92
CA ILE A 114 10.71 -6.46 -6.92
C ILE A 114 9.79 -5.38 -6.36
N PHE A 115 8.49 -5.59 -6.46
CA PHE A 115 7.43 -4.82 -5.81
C PHE A 115 7.18 -5.40 -4.42
N VAL A 116 7.47 -4.59 -3.40
CA VAL A 116 7.16 -4.87 -2.01
C VAL A 116 5.83 -4.23 -1.68
N LEU A 117 4.75 -5.01 -1.72
CA LEU A 117 3.40 -4.54 -1.38
C LEU A 117 3.27 -4.40 0.13
N ASN A 118 2.60 -3.33 0.58
CA ASN A 118 2.47 -2.94 1.98
C ASN A 118 3.83 -2.76 2.69
N TRP A 119 4.80 -2.16 2.02
CA TRP A 119 6.19 -2.03 2.51
C TRP A 119 6.33 -1.35 3.89
N ASP A 120 5.35 -0.54 4.29
CA ASP A 120 5.28 0.15 5.59
C ASP A 120 4.64 -0.71 6.70
N LYS A 121 4.18 -1.93 6.39
CA LYS A 121 3.57 -2.87 7.32
C LYS A 121 4.60 -3.91 7.79
N PRO A 122 4.33 -4.62 8.92
CA PRO A 122 5.13 -5.76 9.34
C PRO A 122 5.30 -6.78 8.21
N VAL A 123 6.46 -7.45 8.17
CA VAL A 123 6.88 -8.35 7.08
C VAL A 123 5.86 -9.45 6.79
N GLU A 124 5.16 -9.95 7.82
CA GLU A 124 4.12 -10.97 7.69
C GLU A 124 2.86 -10.51 6.95
N LYS A 125 2.69 -9.19 6.77
CA LYS A 125 1.60 -8.58 5.98
C LYS A 125 2.06 -8.10 4.61
N GLN A 126 3.35 -8.26 4.29
CA GLN A 126 3.89 -7.89 2.99
C GLN A 126 3.70 -9.03 2.00
N SER A 127 3.54 -8.65 0.73
CA SER A 127 3.53 -9.57 -0.40
C SER A 127 4.52 -9.08 -1.44
N TYR A 128 5.11 -10.01 -2.17
CA TYR A 128 6.20 -9.72 -3.10
C TYR A 128 5.85 -10.19 -4.49
N TYR A 129 6.02 -9.30 -5.45
CA TYR A 129 5.93 -9.61 -6.87
C TYR A 129 7.19 -9.10 -7.56
N GLY A 130 7.64 -9.72 -8.64
CA GLY A 130 8.78 -9.19 -9.38
C GLY A 130 8.79 -9.58 -10.84
N TYR A 131 9.41 -8.76 -11.67
CA TYR A 131 9.68 -9.09 -13.08
C TYR A 131 11.17 -9.08 -13.35
N LEU A 132 11.57 -9.83 -14.37
CA LEU A 132 12.92 -9.75 -14.93
C LEU A 132 12.98 -8.56 -15.89
N SER A 133 14.11 -7.86 -15.93
CA SER A 133 14.37 -6.76 -16.87
C SER A 133 14.19 -7.19 -18.33
N SER A 134 14.46 -8.46 -18.63
CA SER A 134 14.26 -9.06 -19.96
C SER A 134 12.80 -9.21 -20.37
N ASP A 135 11.87 -9.25 -19.41
CA ASP A 135 10.43 -9.41 -19.69
C ASP A 135 9.57 -8.75 -18.60
N THR A 136 9.22 -7.48 -18.84
CA THR A 136 8.33 -6.71 -17.96
C THR A 136 6.84 -7.01 -18.20
N LYS A 137 6.51 -7.83 -19.21
CA LYS A 137 5.13 -8.25 -19.50
C LYS A 137 4.69 -9.41 -18.62
N LYS A 138 5.60 -10.03 -17.86
CA LYS A 138 5.30 -11.08 -16.91
C LYS A 138 5.81 -10.71 -15.53
N ILE A 139 4.96 -10.86 -14.53
CA ILE A 139 5.32 -10.63 -13.13
C ILE A 139 5.09 -11.93 -12.34
N TYR A 140 6.05 -12.29 -11.50
CA TYR A 140 6.04 -13.49 -10.68
C TYR A 140 5.60 -13.14 -9.26
N MET A 141 4.69 -13.91 -8.68
CA MET A 141 4.51 -13.94 -7.23
C MET A 141 5.77 -14.58 -6.63
N LEU A 142 6.37 -13.89 -5.66
CA LEU A 142 7.59 -14.34 -5.00
C LEU A 142 7.26 -14.96 -3.63
N ASP A 143 8.17 -15.78 -3.13
CA ASP A 143 8.09 -16.28 -1.75
C ASP A 143 8.49 -15.21 -0.73
N ARG A 144 8.49 -15.60 0.56
CA ARG A 144 8.86 -14.70 1.67
C ARG A 144 10.33 -14.27 1.66
N ASP A 145 11.19 -15.00 0.94
CA ASP A 145 12.61 -14.69 0.76
C ASP A 145 12.85 -13.86 -0.50
N ARG A 146 11.77 -13.40 -1.16
CA ARG A 146 11.79 -12.63 -2.42
C ARG A 146 12.38 -13.41 -3.61
N LYS A 147 12.20 -14.74 -3.61
CA LYS A 147 12.62 -15.61 -4.72
C LYS A 147 11.44 -16.04 -5.56
N ILE A 148 11.71 -16.34 -6.82
CA ILE A 148 10.70 -16.93 -7.71
C ILE A 148 10.34 -18.31 -7.17
N ILE A 149 9.03 -18.55 -6.99
CA ILE A 149 8.52 -19.83 -6.47
C ILE A 149 8.85 -20.95 -7.47
N LYS A 150 9.75 -21.87 -7.07
CA LYS A 150 10.14 -23.03 -7.88
C LYS A 150 9.15 -24.16 -7.71
N SER A 151 8.16 -24.24 -8.61
CA SER A 151 7.10 -25.25 -8.61
C SER A 151 6.76 -25.71 -10.03
N LYS A 152 6.04 -26.82 -10.14
CA LYS A 152 5.38 -27.23 -11.39
C LYS A 152 4.14 -26.39 -11.71
N LEU A 153 3.61 -25.67 -10.71
CA LEU A 153 2.44 -24.81 -10.84
C LEU A 153 2.86 -23.39 -11.28
N ASN A 154 1.96 -22.69 -11.95
CA ASN A 154 2.23 -21.35 -12.48
C ASN A 154 1.94 -20.26 -11.44
N TYR A 155 2.95 -19.54 -10.98
CA TYR A 155 2.82 -18.41 -10.05
C TYR A 155 3.11 -17.05 -10.72
N SER A 156 2.80 -16.89 -12.00
CA SER A 156 2.95 -15.62 -12.71
C SER A 156 1.62 -15.02 -13.18
N LEU A 157 1.63 -13.70 -13.35
CA LEU A 157 0.57 -12.92 -13.98
C LEU A 157 1.14 -12.25 -15.25
N ASP A 158 0.31 -12.06 -16.26
CA ASP A 158 0.69 -11.42 -17.51
C ASP A 158 0.12 -10.00 -17.58
N LEU A 159 0.89 -9.08 -18.17
CA LEU A 159 0.50 -7.70 -18.39
C LEU A 159 -0.69 -7.67 -19.35
N LYS A 160 -1.78 -7.06 -18.90
CA LYS A 160 -2.97 -6.83 -19.70
C LYS A 160 -2.65 -5.80 -20.79
N LYS A 161 -2.94 -6.16 -22.04
CA LYS A 161 -2.76 -5.30 -23.21
C LYS A 161 -3.83 -4.22 -23.29
#